data_AF-A0A346FVI9-F1
#
_entry.id   AF-A0A346FVI9-F1
#
_cell.length_a   1.000
_cell.length_b   1.000
_cell.length_c   1.000
_cell.angle_alpha   90.00
_cell.angle_beta   90.00
_cell.angle_gamma   90.00
#
_symmetry.space_group_name_H-M   'P 1'
#
loop_
_entity.id
_entity.type
_entity.pdbx_description
1 polymer ?
#
loop_
_entity_poly.entity_id
_entity_poly.type
_entity_poly.pdbx_seq_one_letter_code
_entity_poly.pdbx_strand_id
1 'polypeptide(L)'
;MEKYTSLRTIADDIQMYPYSYLLCRQLLKKGYIEGEAVIGIYKQELVQTPETDLAYTNSILQYSWIETKAHTVIDPLIDFREGNQGINLIERDKTANYHAGVNPLKITKELLPEHRCSDEVFTLMRGAESEAMRRILGLDQNPNGITMTEAAFIANLSVEQYLGYDRVMFKFLVKHHLEMLLAT
;
A
#
# COMPACT_ATOMS: atom_id res chain seq x y z
N MET A 1 -22.98 5.45 22.71
CA MET A 1 -22.55 6.29 21.57
C MET A 1 -21.33 5.62 20.97
N GLU A 2 -21.54 4.77 19.98
CA GLU A 2 -20.51 3.91 19.38
C GLU A 2 -19.65 4.74 18.41
N LYS A 3 -18.35 4.85 18.70
CA LYS A 3 -17.37 5.59 17.87
C LYS A 3 -16.42 4.68 17.09
N TYR A 4 -16.64 3.37 17.12
CA TYR A 4 -15.71 2.37 16.56
C TYR A 4 -16.23 1.66 15.30
N THR A 5 -17.40 2.04 14.79
CA THR A 5 -18.05 1.38 13.66
C THR A 5 -17.30 1.62 12.33
N SER A 6 -16.47 2.66 12.20
CA SER A 6 -15.85 2.97 10.91
C SER A 6 -14.61 2.12 10.60
N LEU A 7 -13.81 1.75 11.60
CA LEU A 7 -12.53 1.07 11.37
C LEU A 7 -12.71 -0.42 11.11
N ARG A 8 -13.70 -1.05 11.74
CA ARG A 8 -14.02 -2.47 11.57
C ARG A 8 -14.65 -2.75 10.20
N THR A 9 -15.56 -1.88 9.74
CA THR A 9 -16.12 -1.97 8.38
C THR A 9 -15.06 -1.77 7.30
N ILE A 10 -14.11 -0.85 7.50
CA ILE A 10 -12.95 -0.69 6.60
C ILE A 10 -12.04 -1.93 6.60
N ALA A 11 -11.97 -2.67 7.70
CA ALA A 11 -11.16 -3.88 7.80
C ALA A 11 -11.82 -5.11 7.16
N ASP A 12 -13.14 -5.26 7.30
CA ASP A 12 -13.88 -6.44 6.83
C ASP A 12 -14.18 -6.41 5.31
N ASP A 13 -14.36 -5.22 4.71
CA ASP A 13 -14.66 -5.07 3.27
C ASP A 13 -13.41 -5.17 2.36
N ILE A 14 -12.25 -5.28 2.98
CA ILE A 14 -10.96 -5.03 2.35
C ILE A 14 -10.06 -6.24 2.65
N GLN A 15 -9.63 -6.97 1.62
CA GLN A 15 -8.47 -7.85 1.80
C GLN A 15 -7.32 -6.97 2.30
N MET A 16 -6.94 -7.05 3.59
CA MET A 16 -6.32 -5.89 4.25
C MET A 16 -4.89 -5.56 3.78
N TYR A 17 -4.13 -6.55 3.30
CA TYR A 17 -2.77 -6.32 2.79
C TYR A 17 -2.73 -5.33 1.62
N PRO A 18 -3.48 -5.56 0.52
CA PRO A 18 -3.49 -4.66 -0.63
C PRO A 18 -4.16 -3.31 -0.37
N TYR A 19 -4.60 -2.99 0.84
CA TYR A 19 -5.20 -1.69 1.16
C TYR A 19 -4.70 -1.12 2.50
N SER A 20 -3.66 -1.73 3.07
CA SER A 20 -2.93 -1.27 4.25
C SER A 20 -2.55 0.21 4.15
N TYR A 21 -2.20 0.67 2.94
CA TYR A 21 -1.87 2.07 2.67
C TYR A 21 -3.07 3.02 2.85
N LEU A 22 -4.26 2.63 2.38
CA LEU A 22 -5.49 3.43 2.55
C LEU A 22 -5.76 3.65 4.04
N LEU A 23 -5.66 2.60 4.84
CA LEU A 23 -5.85 2.71 6.29
C LEU A 23 -4.83 3.66 6.92
N CYS A 24 -3.53 3.50 6.62
CA CYS A 24 -2.48 4.38 7.13
C CYS A 24 -2.76 5.85 6.76
N ARG A 25 -3.16 6.11 5.51
CA ARG A 25 -3.53 7.45 5.04
C ARG A 25 -4.75 8.02 5.73
N GLN A 26 -5.78 7.22 5.99
CA GLN A 26 -6.97 7.67 6.72
C GLN A 26 -6.64 7.99 8.19
N LEU A 27 -5.80 7.19 8.85
CA LEU A 27 -5.35 7.45 10.22
C LEU A 27 -4.63 8.80 10.32
N LEU A 28 -3.75 9.10 9.37
CA LEU A 28 -3.06 10.39 9.28
C LEU A 28 -4.03 11.54 8.93
N LYS A 29 -4.90 11.38 7.93
CA LYS A 29 -5.85 12.41 7.48
C LYS A 29 -6.83 12.82 8.59
N LYS A 30 -7.21 11.89 9.45
CA LYS A 30 -8.09 12.14 10.60
C LYS A 30 -7.37 12.67 11.83
N GLY A 31 -6.03 12.76 11.78
CA GLY A 31 -5.21 13.25 12.90
C GLY A 31 -5.14 12.29 14.08
N TYR A 32 -5.42 10.99 13.88
CA TYR A 32 -5.28 10.00 14.94
C TYR A 32 -3.81 9.71 15.28
N ILE A 33 -2.93 9.84 14.30
CA ILE A 33 -1.49 9.59 14.38
C ILE A 33 -0.76 10.69 13.61
N GLU A 34 0.43 11.07 14.08
CA GLU A 34 1.38 11.86 13.31
C GLU A 34 2.46 10.97 12.68
N GLY A 35 2.85 11.28 11.44
CA GLY A 35 3.92 10.56 10.76
C GLY A 35 3.75 10.58 9.24
N GLU A 36 4.38 9.62 8.60
CA GLU A 36 4.39 9.44 7.16
C GLU A 36 3.97 8.01 6.79
N ALA A 37 2.87 7.89 6.06
CA ALA A 37 2.44 6.60 5.53
C ALA A 37 3.36 6.22 4.36
N VAL A 38 3.94 5.03 4.45
CA VAL A 38 4.83 4.47 3.42
C VAL A 38 4.33 3.10 2.99
N ILE A 39 4.74 2.69 1.79
CA ILE A 39 4.60 1.33 1.27
C ILE A 39 6.01 0.81 1.05
N GLY A 40 6.31 -0.40 1.51
CA GLY A 40 7.58 -1.05 1.26
C GLY A 40 7.48 -2.55 1.42
N ILE A 41 8.59 -3.18 1.74
CA ILE A 41 8.68 -4.63 1.92
C ILE A 41 8.72 -4.94 3.41
N TYR A 42 7.76 -5.74 3.87
CA TYR A 42 7.86 -6.41 5.16
C TYR A 42 8.44 -7.81 4.97
N LYS A 43 9.52 -8.12 5.67
CA LYS A 43 10.08 -9.47 5.77
C LYS A 43 9.45 -10.19 6.95
N GLN A 44 8.68 -11.23 6.66
CA GLN A 44 8.14 -12.10 7.69
C GLN A 44 9.01 -13.34 7.84
N GLU A 45 9.43 -13.62 9.07
CA GLU A 45 10.11 -14.85 9.43
C GLU A 45 9.08 -15.98 9.56
N LEU A 46 9.19 -17.02 8.74
CA LEU A 46 8.24 -18.13 8.72
C LEU A 46 8.58 -19.25 9.72
N VAL A 47 9.80 -19.26 10.27
CA VAL A 47 10.26 -20.32 11.17
C VAL A 47 11.17 -19.76 12.27
N GLN A 48 10.79 -19.99 13.53
CA GLN A 48 11.63 -19.78 14.70
C GLN A 48 12.03 -21.16 15.28
N THR A 49 12.86 -21.94 14.57
CA THR A 49 13.42 -23.18 15.14
C THR A 49 14.95 -23.11 15.18
N PRO A 50 15.58 -23.27 16.35
CA PRO A 50 17.04 -23.15 16.51
C PRO A 50 17.86 -24.34 15.96
N GLU A 51 17.23 -25.38 15.42
CA GLU A 51 17.85 -26.70 15.25
C GLU A 51 18.34 -27.04 13.83
N THR A 52 18.14 -26.15 12.86
CA THR A 52 18.64 -26.37 11.49
C THR A 52 19.29 -25.11 10.94
N ASP A 53 20.49 -25.26 10.34
CA ASP A 53 21.19 -24.21 9.56
C ASP A 53 20.40 -23.75 8.30
N LEU A 54 19.15 -24.20 8.14
CA LEU A 54 18.20 -23.79 7.12
C LEU A 54 17.39 -22.60 7.64
N ALA A 55 18.10 -21.55 8.04
CA ALA A 55 17.47 -20.36 8.60
C ALA A 55 16.81 -19.53 7.49
N TYR A 56 15.55 -19.16 7.70
CA TYR A 56 14.75 -18.17 6.96
C TYR A 56 14.23 -18.57 5.57
N THR A 57 12.98 -19.08 5.52
CA THR A 57 12.10 -18.73 4.40
C THR A 57 11.51 -17.35 4.71
N ASN A 58 12.19 -16.29 4.27
CA ASN A 58 11.64 -14.93 4.36
C ASN A 58 10.49 -14.80 3.34
N SER A 59 9.25 -14.64 3.80
CA SER A 59 8.19 -14.13 2.91
C SER A 59 8.33 -12.62 2.79
N ILE A 60 8.32 -12.13 1.55
CA ILE A 60 8.34 -10.70 1.22
C ILE A 60 6.91 -10.29 0.90
N LEU A 61 6.40 -9.32 1.64
CA LEU A 61 5.06 -8.76 1.41
C LEU A 61 5.20 -7.27 1.09
N GLN A 62 4.67 -6.83 -0.06
CA GLN A 62 4.44 -5.40 -0.27
C GLN A 62 3.36 -4.95 0.72
N TYR A 63 3.72 -4.04 1.61
CA TYR A 63 2.96 -3.74 2.81
C TYR A 63 3.16 -2.29 3.24
N SER A 64 2.21 -1.74 4.01
CA SER A 64 2.23 -0.33 4.40
C SER A 64 2.24 -0.13 5.90
N TRP A 65 3.00 0.85 6.35
CA TRP A 65 3.08 1.27 7.75
C TRP A 65 3.21 2.78 7.84
N ILE A 66 3.16 3.33 9.06
CA ILE A 66 3.42 4.74 9.33
C ILE A 66 4.80 4.87 9.96
N GLU A 67 5.71 5.59 9.31
CA GLU A 67 6.98 6.00 9.92
C GLU A 67 6.75 7.27 10.73
N THR A 68 7.14 7.27 12.00
CA THR A 68 7.02 8.45 12.85
C THR A 68 8.33 9.26 12.82
N LYS A 69 8.32 10.45 13.44
CA LYS A 69 9.50 11.32 13.58
C LYS A 69 10.60 10.73 14.47
N ALA A 70 10.31 9.69 15.26
CA ALA A 70 11.22 9.14 16.27
C ALA A 70 11.98 7.88 15.81
N HIS A 71 12.08 7.61 14.50
CA HIS A 71 12.61 6.34 13.95
C HIS A 71 11.85 5.08 14.40
N THR A 72 10.59 5.27 14.80
CA THR A 72 9.65 4.21 15.14
C THR A 72 8.65 4.03 14.00
N VAL A 73 7.93 2.91 14.06
CA VAL A 73 6.83 2.58 13.15
C VAL A 73 5.56 2.34 13.94
N ILE A 74 4.44 2.74 13.36
CA ILE A 74 3.12 2.24 13.73
C ILE A 74 2.65 1.37 12.57
N ASP A 75 2.34 0.12 12.88
CA ASP A 75 1.85 -0.85 11.94
C ASP A 75 0.40 -1.23 12.29
N PRO A 76 -0.60 -0.61 11.64
CA PRO A 76 -2.00 -0.81 11.96
C PRO A 76 -2.49 -2.25 11.82
N LEU A 77 -1.83 -3.10 11.02
CA LEU A 77 -2.28 -4.47 10.74
C LEU A 77 -1.26 -5.53 11.16
N ILE A 78 -0.32 -5.18 12.05
CA ILE A 78 0.61 -6.17 12.62
C ILE A 78 -0.13 -7.35 13.25
N ASP A 79 -1.21 -7.10 13.98
CA ASP A 79 -2.00 -8.14 14.65
C ASP A 79 -2.79 -9.00 13.63
N PHE A 80 -3.17 -8.43 12.48
CA PHE A 80 -3.81 -9.18 11.38
C PHE A 80 -2.90 -10.26 10.81
N ARG A 81 -1.57 -10.04 10.83
CA ARG A 81 -0.60 -11.07 10.43
C ARG A 81 -0.57 -12.26 11.38
N GLU A 82 -0.97 -12.05 12.62
CA GLU A 82 -1.01 -13.05 13.69
C GLU A 82 -2.40 -13.70 13.83
N GLY A 83 -3.33 -13.39 12.91
CA GLY A 83 -4.69 -13.94 12.92
C GLY A 83 -5.68 -13.18 13.81
N ASN A 84 -5.28 -12.02 14.35
CA ASN A 84 -6.14 -11.14 15.13
C ASN A 84 -6.64 -9.96 14.29
N GLN A 85 -7.95 -9.73 14.26
CA GLN A 85 -8.56 -8.69 13.42
C GLN A 85 -8.51 -7.26 14.04
N GLY A 86 -7.60 -7.03 14.99
CA GLY A 86 -7.44 -5.76 15.67
C GLY A 86 -6.59 -4.77 14.88
N ILE A 87 -6.99 -3.50 14.87
CA ILE A 87 -6.11 -2.41 14.43
C ILE A 87 -5.17 -2.04 15.57
N ASN A 88 -3.87 -2.09 15.31
CA ASN A 88 -2.83 -1.84 16.30
C ASN A 88 -2.16 -0.48 16.08
N LEU A 89 -2.37 0.48 16.99
CA LEU A 89 -1.79 1.82 16.89
C LEU A 89 -0.57 2.02 17.82
N ILE A 90 0.03 0.93 18.30
CA ILE A 90 1.19 0.99 19.19
C ILE A 90 2.44 1.32 18.37
N GLU A 91 3.10 2.39 18.79
CA GLU A 91 4.41 2.82 18.28
C GLU A 91 5.52 1.88 18.76
N ARG A 92 6.40 1.46 17.84
CA ARG A 92 7.48 0.51 18.12
C ARG A 92 8.75 0.88 17.37
N ASP A 93 9.91 0.48 17.86
CA ASP A 93 11.16 0.67 17.15
C ASP A 93 11.12 0.01 15.76
N LYS A 94 11.64 0.71 14.75
CA LYS A 94 11.73 0.18 13.38
C LYS A 94 12.76 -0.94 13.35
N THR A 95 12.30 -2.18 13.19
CA THR A 95 13.18 -3.34 13.06
C THR A 95 13.71 -3.45 11.63
N ALA A 96 14.71 -4.32 11.44
CA ALA A 96 15.22 -4.64 10.11
C ALA A 96 14.12 -5.18 9.18
N ASN A 97 13.00 -5.73 9.67
CA ASN A 97 11.98 -6.33 8.83
C ASN A 97 11.22 -5.33 7.94
N TYR A 98 11.25 -4.03 8.26
CA TYR A 98 10.61 -2.96 7.48
C TYR A 98 11.61 -2.33 6.51
N HIS A 99 11.50 -2.67 5.22
CA HIS A 99 12.48 -2.30 4.21
C HIS A 99 11.91 -1.42 3.10
N ALA A 100 12.74 -0.51 2.59
CA ALA A 100 12.49 0.27 1.38
C ALA A 100 11.11 0.96 1.36
N GLY A 101 10.70 1.50 2.51
CA GLY A 101 9.47 2.27 2.62
C GLY A 101 9.55 3.53 1.75
N VAL A 102 8.60 3.68 0.82
CA VAL A 102 8.45 4.87 -0.02
C VAL A 102 7.10 5.51 0.27
N ASN A 103 7.02 6.84 0.18
CA ASN A 103 5.74 7.55 0.18
C ASN A 103 5.33 7.86 -1.26
N PRO A 104 4.31 7.17 -1.82
CA PRO A 104 3.81 7.41 -3.18
C PRO A 104 3.47 8.87 -3.50
N LEU A 105 3.15 9.68 -2.49
CA LEU A 105 2.76 11.08 -2.69
C LEU A 105 3.94 12.05 -2.81
N LYS A 106 5.16 11.59 -2.51
CA LYS A 106 6.38 12.42 -2.51
C LYS A 106 7.45 11.93 -3.48
N ILE A 107 7.18 10.86 -4.22
CA ILE A 107 8.13 10.29 -5.19
C ILE A 107 7.80 10.74 -6.61
N THR A 108 8.80 10.67 -7.49
CA THR A 108 8.62 10.79 -8.93
C THR A 108 8.50 9.41 -9.57
N LYS A 109 8.12 9.36 -10.84
CA LYS A 109 7.98 8.12 -11.60
C LYS A 109 9.28 7.30 -11.61
N GLU A 110 10.43 7.96 -11.66
CA GLU A 110 11.77 7.34 -11.71
C GLU A 110 12.17 6.70 -10.37
N LEU A 111 11.48 7.06 -9.28
CA LEU A 111 11.69 6.52 -7.94
C LEU A 111 10.65 5.44 -7.60
N LEU A 112 9.76 5.09 -8.51
CA LEU A 112 8.87 3.95 -8.33
C LEU A 112 9.69 2.66 -8.24
N PRO A 113 9.31 1.74 -7.34
CA PRO A 113 9.86 0.39 -7.35
C PRO A 113 9.64 -0.28 -8.71
N GLU A 114 10.54 -1.20 -9.05
CA GLU A 114 10.39 -2.05 -10.24
C GLU A 114 9.03 -2.76 -10.22
N HIS A 115 8.31 -2.69 -11.34
CA HIS A 115 7.04 -3.39 -11.51
C HIS A 115 7.25 -4.91 -11.51
N ARG A 116 6.56 -5.61 -10.60
CA ARG A 116 6.60 -7.08 -10.50
C ARG A 116 5.20 -7.64 -10.53
N CYS A 117 4.95 -8.56 -11.46
CA CYS A 117 3.66 -9.24 -11.58
C CYS A 117 3.25 -9.97 -10.29
N SER A 118 4.22 -10.39 -9.47
CA SER A 118 3.97 -11.03 -8.16
C SER A 118 3.36 -10.09 -7.13
N ASP A 119 3.53 -8.79 -7.31
CA ASP A 119 3.15 -7.74 -6.35
C ASP A 119 1.89 -6.99 -6.85
N GLU A 120 1.32 -7.41 -7.98
CA GLU A 120 0.07 -6.88 -8.51
C GLU A 120 -1.08 -7.18 -7.56
N VAL A 121 -1.77 -6.14 -7.12
CA VAL A 121 -2.92 -6.26 -6.21
C VAL A 121 -4.21 -5.71 -6.82
N PHE A 122 -4.09 -4.88 -7.86
CA PHE A 122 -5.23 -4.32 -8.58
C PHE A 122 -5.26 -4.84 -10.01
N THR A 123 -6.06 -5.86 -10.27
CA THR A 123 -6.23 -6.41 -11.62
C THR A 123 -6.91 -5.39 -12.55
N LEU A 124 -6.34 -5.24 -13.75
CA LEU A 124 -6.81 -4.33 -14.77
C LEU A 124 -7.72 -5.03 -15.78
N MET A 125 -8.67 -4.31 -16.35
CA MET A 125 -9.33 -4.76 -17.57
C MET A 125 -8.37 -4.66 -18.77
N ARG A 126 -8.36 -5.70 -19.62
CA ARG A 126 -7.60 -5.66 -20.88
C ARG A 126 -8.08 -4.53 -21.78
N GLY A 127 -7.15 -3.93 -22.53
CA GLY A 127 -7.43 -2.84 -23.45
C GLY A 127 -7.06 -1.49 -22.85
N ALA A 128 -8.00 -0.53 -22.88
CA ALA A 128 -7.71 0.86 -22.55
C ALA A 128 -7.17 1.07 -21.13
N GLU A 129 -7.59 0.28 -20.14
CA GLU A 129 -7.10 0.37 -18.76
C GLU A 129 -5.65 -0.10 -18.65
N SER A 130 -5.34 -1.29 -19.17
CA SER A 130 -3.95 -1.78 -19.24
C SER A 130 -3.02 -0.86 -20.06
N GLU A 131 -3.51 -0.28 -21.15
CA GLU A 131 -2.73 0.65 -21.97
C GLU A 131 -2.48 1.98 -21.24
N ALA A 132 -3.50 2.52 -20.55
CA ALA A 132 -3.37 3.73 -19.76
C ALA A 132 -2.31 3.56 -18.67
N MET A 133 -2.38 2.47 -17.89
CA MET A 133 -1.39 2.17 -16.85
C MET A 133 0.01 2.06 -17.43
N ARG A 134 0.17 1.31 -18.54
CA ARG A 134 1.47 1.21 -19.23
C ARG A 134 2.04 2.58 -19.58
N ARG A 135 1.25 3.45 -20.21
CA ARG A 135 1.72 4.77 -20.67
C ARG A 135 2.03 5.72 -19.52
N ILE A 136 1.16 5.77 -18.51
CA ILE A 136 1.32 6.67 -17.35
C ILE A 136 2.55 6.27 -16.52
N LEU A 137 2.71 4.96 -16.26
CA LEU A 137 3.83 4.42 -15.48
C LEU A 137 5.11 4.27 -16.31
N GLY A 138 5.03 4.34 -17.64
CA GLY A 138 6.18 4.16 -18.53
C GLY A 138 6.67 2.72 -18.60
N LEU A 139 5.76 1.75 -18.51
CA LEU A 139 6.08 0.32 -18.60
C LEU A 139 6.30 -0.11 -20.06
N ASP A 140 7.15 -1.12 -20.26
CA ASP A 140 7.44 -1.64 -21.60
C ASP A 140 6.24 -2.38 -22.21
N GLN A 141 5.49 -3.11 -21.37
CA GLN A 141 4.37 -3.96 -21.77
C GLN A 141 3.09 -3.59 -21.02
N ASN A 142 1.94 -3.96 -21.58
CA ASN A 142 0.65 -3.75 -20.91
C ASN A 142 0.59 -4.69 -19.70
N PRO A 143 0.49 -4.15 -18.47
CA PRO A 143 0.44 -4.98 -17.28
C PRO A 143 -0.96 -5.61 -17.11
N ASN A 144 -1.05 -6.71 -16.37
CA ASN A 144 -2.33 -7.36 -16.04
C ASN A 144 -2.92 -6.81 -14.74
N GLY A 145 -2.09 -6.19 -13.91
CA GLY A 145 -2.44 -5.54 -12.66
C GLY A 145 -1.52 -4.35 -12.39
N ILE A 146 -1.76 -3.63 -11.30
CA ILE A 146 -0.77 -2.71 -10.74
C ILE A 146 -0.57 -2.99 -9.26
N THR A 147 0.61 -2.65 -8.76
CA THR A 147 0.97 -2.71 -7.35
C THR A 147 0.27 -1.60 -6.56
N MET A 148 0.25 -1.72 -5.22
CA MET A 148 -0.33 -0.68 -4.37
C MET A 148 0.47 0.64 -4.49
N THR A 149 1.79 0.56 -4.59
CA THR A 149 2.65 1.74 -4.75
C THR A 149 2.34 2.49 -6.04
N GLU A 150 2.20 1.78 -7.17
CA GLU A 150 1.83 2.39 -8.45
C GLU A 150 0.43 3.00 -8.42
N ALA A 151 -0.54 2.27 -7.83
CA ALA A 151 -1.91 2.76 -7.70
C ALA A 151 -1.99 4.05 -6.86
N ALA A 152 -1.27 4.08 -5.74
CA ALA A 152 -1.20 5.26 -4.88
C ALA A 152 -0.45 6.43 -5.54
N PHE A 153 0.60 6.15 -6.31
CA PHE A 153 1.31 7.17 -7.09
C PHE A 153 0.39 7.78 -8.15
N ILE A 154 -0.31 6.95 -8.92
CA ILE A 154 -1.28 7.38 -9.94
C ILE A 154 -2.39 8.24 -9.32
N ALA A 155 -2.90 7.85 -8.15
CA ALA A 155 -3.90 8.63 -7.44
C ALA A 155 -3.40 10.03 -7.06
N ASN A 156 -2.08 10.24 -6.94
CA ASN A 156 -1.47 11.53 -6.63
C ASN A 156 -1.15 12.41 -7.85
N LEU A 157 -1.32 11.89 -9.06
CA LEU A 157 -1.04 12.64 -10.28
C LEU A 157 -2.11 13.70 -10.55
N SER A 158 -1.72 14.79 -11.19
CA SER A 158 -2.66 15.75 -11.75
C SER A 158 -3.35 15.16 -13.00
N VAL A 159 -4.52 15.69 -13.34
CA VAL A 159 -5.34 15.19 -14.47
C VAL A 159 -4.55 15.26 -15.79
N GLU A 160 -3.75 16.30 -15.99
CA GLU A 160 -2.91 16.48 -17.19
C GLU A 160 -1.89 15.34 -17.36
N GLN A 161 -1.49 14.69 -16.26
CA GLN A 161 -0.55 13.58 -16.25
C GLN A 161 -1.22 12.23 -16.57
N TYR A 162 -2.55 12.17 -16.71
CA TYR A 162 -3.27 10.99 -17.20
C TYR A 162 -3.24 10.83 -18.72
N LEU A 163 -2.61 11.76 -19.45
CA LEU A 163 -2.34 11.63 -20.89
C LEU A 163 -3.61 11.42 -21.75
N GLY A 164 -4.74 12.01 -21.34
CA GLY A 164 -6.04 11.89 -22.01
C GLY A 164 -6.82 10.62 -21.66
N TYR A 165 -6.36 9.83 -20.69
CA TYR A 165 -7.07 8.65 -20.17
C TYR A 165 -7.92 8.97 -18.93
N ASP A 166 -8.28 10.24 -18.70
CA ASP A 166 -8.91 10.73 -17.47
C ASP A 166 -10.12 9.89 -17.05
N ARG A 167 -11.02 9.61 -17.99
CA ARG A 167 -12.22 8.81 -17.73
C ARG A 167 -11.91 7.39 -17.29
N VAL A 168 -10.87 6.78 -17.87
CA VAL A 168 -10.40 5.43 -17.50
C VAL A 168 -9.80 5.48 -16.10
N MET A 169 -8.98 6.49 -15.83
CA MET A 169 -8.33 6.66 -14.52
C MET A 169 -9.34 6.93 -13.41
N PHE A 170 -10.30 7.84 -13.60
CA PHE A 170 -11.35 8.07 -12.63
C PHE A 170 -12.17 6.83 -12.35
N LYS A 171 -12.52 6.06 -13.40
CA LYS A 171 -13.25 4.80 -13.22
C LYS A 171 -12.43 3.77 -12.43
N PHE A 172 -11.13 3.66 -12.72
CA PHE A 172 -10.22 2.80 -11.99
C PHE A 172 -10.13 3.20 -10.51
N LEU A 173 -9.89 4.48 -10.23
CA LEU A 173 -9.74 4.99 -8.86
C LEU A 173 -11.01 4.73 -8.05
N VAL A 174 -12.18 5.08 -8.57
CA VAL A 174 -13.48 4.86 -7.91
C VAL A 174 -13.77 3.38 -7.68
N LYS A 175 -13.48 2.52 -8.67
CA LYS A 175 -13.70 1.07 -8.56
C LYS A 175 -12.87 0.45 -7.42
N HIS A 176 -11.69 0.98 -7.17
CA HIS A 176 -10.74 0.46 -6.18
C HIS A 176 -10.69 1.29 -4.90
N HIS A 177 -11.64 2.21 -4.70
CA HIS A 177 -11.69 3.10 -3.53
C HIS A 177 -10.42 3.95 -3.32
N LEU A 178 -9.65 4.18 -4.39
CA LEU A 178 -8.40 4.94 -4.36
C LEU A 178 -8.65 6.45 -4.41
N GLU A 179 -9.89 6.88 -4.70
CA GLU A 179 -10.30 8.29 -4.52
C GLU A 179 -10.13 8.75 -3.08
N MET A 180 -10.10 7.83 -2.11
CA MET A 180 -9.82 8.13 -0.71
C MET A 180 -8.38 8.58 -0.45
N LEU A 181 -7.45 8.32 -1.38
CA LEU A 181 -6.07 8.81 -1.34
C LEU A 181 -5.96 10.27 -1.79
N LEU A 182 -6.94 10.76 -2.54
CA LEU A 182 -6.97 12.12 -3.04
C LEU A 182 -6.95 13.09 -1.84
N ALA A 183 -5.97 13.98 -1.86
CA ALA A 183 -5.89 15.07 -0.91
C ALA A 183 -7.14 15.95 -1.09
N THR A 184 -7.87 16.13 0.01
CA THR A 184 -8.67 17.33 0.24
C THR A 184 -7.89 18.19 1.20
#